data_AF-A0A0D2H038-F1
#
_entry.id   AF-A0A0D2H038-F1
#
_cell.length_a   1.000
_cell.length_b   1.000
_cell.length_c   1.000
_cell.angle_alpha   90.00
_cell.angle_beta   90.00
_cell.angle_gamma   90.00
#
_symmetry.space_group_name_H-M   'P 1'
#
loop_
_entity.id
_entity.type
_entity.pdbx_description
1 polymer ?
#
loop_
_entity_poly.entity_id
_entity_poly.type
_entity_poly.pdbx_seq_one_letter_code
_entity_poly.pdbx_strand_id
1 'polypeptide(L)'
;MAPADHRAKATRYNFAAAFYVALGSFTYGFNSDIIRSVIGMPSFYSYFDFVATGVYSGSIIDKFGRKLAIQIIAAVCIMSAAIQAGSVHIAMFLVGRMLNGFGVGMINCGIPTYISEIAPAAQRGLVVGSHGFIICSSYAMAGWAGFGIYYKNNPNIQWRLLVALQTVAPILLFIGSPLIPESPRWLIENGRAQEGMAAPYR
;
A
#
# COMPACT_ATOMS: atom_id res chain seq x y z
N MET A 1 -9.64 -41.36 -41.26
CA MET A 1 -9.90 -40.47 -40.11
C MET A 1 -8.70 -40.56 -39.18
N ALA A 2 -7.74 -39.65 -39.32
CA ALA A 2 -6.55 -39.60 -38.45
C ALA A 2 -6.71 -38.40 -37.50
N PRO A 3 -6.41 -38.55 -36.20
CA PRO A 3 -6.61 -37.47 -35.22
C PRO A 3 -5.54 -36.38 -35.42
N ALA A 4 -5.96 -35.13 -35.57
CA ALA A 4 -5.06 -33.98 -35.57
C ALA A 4 -4.56 -33.74 -34.14
N ASP A 5 -3.27 -33.96 -33.92
CA ASP A 5 -2.53 -33.55 -32.71
C ASP A 5 -2.65 -32.02 -32.55
N HIS A 6 -3.37 -31.58 -31.51
CA HIS A 6 -3.61 -30.18 -31.19
C HIS A 6 -2.67 -29.66 -30.09
N ARG A 7 -1.38 -30.06 -30.10
CA ARG A 7 -0.35 -29.46 -29.24
C ARG A 7 0.48 -28.44 -30.01
N ALA A 8 -0.12 -27.27 -30.29
CA ALA A 8 0.64 -26.13 -30.80
C ALA A 8 1.72 -25.73 -29.78
N LYS A 9 2.98 -26.07 -30.06
CA LYS A 9 4.12 -25.70 -29.21
C LYS A 9 4.43 -24.22 -29.42
N ALA A 10 4.39 -23.44 -28.34
CA ALA A 10 4.75 -22.03 -28.38
C ALA A 10 6.15 -21.84 -28.98
N THR A 11 6.22 -21.11 -30.09
CA THR A 11 7.47 -20.84 -30.81
C THR A 11 8.28 -19.75 -30.09
N ARG A 12 9.60 -19.71 -30.29
CA ARG A 12 10.47 -18.64 -29.77
C ARG A 12 9.97 -17.23 -30.11
N TYR A 13 9.35 -17.07 -31.29
CA TYR A 13 8.71 -15.82 -31.70
C TYR A 13 7.54 -15.42 -30.78
N ASN A 14 6.69 -16.36 -30.37
CA ASN A 14 5.56 -16.09 -29.48
C ASN A 14 6.02 -15.65 -28.10
N PHE A 15 7.10 -16.25 -27.57
CA PHE A 15 7.71 -15.82 -26.31
C PHE A 15 8.34 -14.42 -26.41
N ALA A 16 9.04 -14.11 -27.51
CA ALA A 16 9.62 -12.79 -27.74
C ALA A 16 8.54 -11.71 -27.88
N ALA A 17 7.46 -11.99 -28.63
CA ALA A 17 6.34 -11.09 -28.77
C ALA A 17 5.61 -10.87 -27.43
N ALA A 18 5.37 -11.92 -26.66
CA ALA A 18 4.75 -11.81 -25.34
C ALA A 18 5.61 -10.99 -24.36
N PHE A 19 6.93 -11.18 -24.36
CA PHE A 19 7.85 -10.38 -23.55
C PHE A 19 7.81 -8.90 -23.95
N TYR A 20 7.83 -8.59 -25.25
CA TYR A 20 7.76 -7.21 -25.74
C TYR A 20 6.45 -6.52 -25.33
N VAL A 21 5.31 -7.21 -25.43
CA VAL A 21 4.02 -6.69 -24.98
C VAL A 21 3.98 -6.51 -23.45
N ALA A 22 4.63 -7.40 -22.68
CA ALA A 22 4.72 -7.30 -21.23
C ALA A 22 5.47 -6.05 -20.73
N LEU A 23 6.33 -5.43 -21.57
CA LEU A 23 6.97 -4.14 -21.24
C LEU A 23 5.93 -3.00 -21.08
N GLY A 24 4.75 -3.11 -21.71
CA GLY A 24 3.64 -2.18 -21.48
C GLY A 24 3.11 -2.26 -20.05
N SER A 25 2.96 -3.48 -19.51
CA SER A 25 2.56 -3.70 -18.11
C SER A 25 3.63 -3.20 -17.13
N PHE A 26 4.91 -3.34 -17.47
CA PHE A 26 6.00 -2.74 -16.70
C PHE A 26 5.84 -1.21 -16.62
N THR A 27 5.50 -0.55 -17.73
CA THR A 27 5.30 0.91 -17.76
C THR A 27 4.16 1.34 -16.84
N TYR A 28 3.04 0.62 -16.81
CA TYR A 28 1.92 0.93 -15.90
C TYR A 28 2.31 0.74 -14.43
N GLY A 29 2.95 -0.38 -14.10
CA GLY A 29 3.43 -0.67 -12.74
C GLY A 29 4.47 0.35 -12.28
N PHE A 30 5.44 0.66 -13.14
CA PHE A 30 6.51 1.61 -12.87
C PHE A 30 5.98 3.02 -12.63
N ASN A 31 5.06 3.53 -13.48
CA ASN A 31 4.45 4.84 -13.26
C ASN A 31 3.59 4.90 -12.00
N SER A 32 2.88 3.81 -11.68
CA SER A 32 2.05 3.72 -10.47
C SER A 32 2.89 3.73 -9.20
N ASP A 33 4.11 3.20 -9.25
CA ASP A 33 4.99 3.03 -8.08
C ASP A 33 6.06 4.11 -7.94
N ILE A 34 6.56 4.65 -9.05
CA ILE A 34 7.56 5.73 -9.04
C ILE A 34 7.02 6.97 -8.34
N ILE A 35 5.74 7.32 -8.55
CA ILE A 35 5.14 8.47 -7.89
C ILE A 35 5.07 8.28 -6.38
N ARG A 36 4.86 7.05 -5.89
CA ARG A 36 4.89 6.74 -4.45
C ARG A 36 6.27 6.98 -3.85
N SER A 37 7.32 6.55 -4.56
CA SER A 37 8.70 6.71 -4.12
C SER A 37 9.14 8.18 -4.17
N VAL A 38 8.83 8.89 -5.26
CA VAL A 38 9.18 10.31 -5.45
C VAL A 38 8.51 11.20 -4.40
N ILE A 39 7.24 10.91 -4.07
CA ILE A 39 6.52 11.59 -3.00
C ILE A 39 7.17 11.39 -1.62
N GLY A 40 7.94 10.32 -1.39
CA GLY A 40 8.68 10.14 -0.14
C GLY A 40 9.99 10.91 -0.05
N MET A 41 10.46 11.51 -1.16
CA MET A 41 11.81 12.10 -1.24
C MET A 41 11.82 13.55 -0.75
N PRO A 42 12.71 13.93 0.19
CA PRO A 42 12.84 15.31 0.66
C PRO A 42 13.12 16.33 -0.45
N SER A 43 13.90 15.94 -1.46
CA SER A 43 14.27 16.79 -2.60
C SER A 43 13.08 17.20 -3.48
N PHE A 44 12.06 16.36 -3.59
CA PHE A 44 10.85 16.66 -4.35
C PHE A 44 10.07 17.80 -3.70
N TYR A 45 9.91 17.76 -2.38
CA TYR A 45 9.22 18.82 -1.65
C TYR A 45 9.99 20.14 -1.66
N SER A 46 11.32 20.09 -1.47
CA SER A 46 12.14 21.31 -1.50
C SER A 46 12.14 21.98 -2.87
N TYR A 47 12.02 21.21 -3.96
CA TYR A 47 11.97 21.74 -5.32
C TYR A 47 10.64 22.43 -5.65
N PHE A 48 9.52 21.86 -5.20
CA PHE A 48 8.17 22.39 -5.46
C PHE A 48 7.64 23.33 -4.37
N ASP A 49 8.46 23.65 -3.37
CA ASP A 49 8.11 24.49 -2.22
C ASP A 49 6.84 24.00 -1.49
N PHE A 50 6.59 22.70 -1.54
CA PHE A 50 5.52 22.08 -0.77
C PHE A 50 5.96 22.04 0.69
N VAL A 51 5.14 22.60 1.60
CA VAL A 51 5.28 22.36 3.04
C VAL A 51 5.11 20.87 3.27
N ALA A 52 6.23 20.17 3.28
CA ALA A 52 6.28 18.74 3.45
C ALA A 52 5.95 18.42 4.89
N THR A 53 4.69 18.12 5.16
CA THR A 53 4.35 17.26 6.30
C THR A 53 5.14 15.92 6.24
N GLY A 54 5.67 15.55 5.07
CA GLY A 54 6.55 14.40 4.83
C GLY A 54 8.06 14.56 5.11
N VAL A 55 8.66 15.76 5.03
CA VAL A 55 10.08 15.92 5.46
C VAL A 55 10.16 15.82 6.98
N TYR A 56 9.11 16.28 7.66
CA TYR A 56 8.94 15.93 9.05
C TYR A 56 8.53 14.48 9.26
N SER A 57 8.01 13.70 8.31
CA SER A 57 7.63 12.31 8.62
C SER A 57 8.83 11.43 8.94
N GLY A 58 10.00 11.59 8.31
CA GLY A 58 11.21 10.88 8.77
C GLY A 58 11.55 11.23 10.23
N SER A 59 11.64 12.52 10.53
CA SER A 59 12.00 13.02 11.87
C SER A 59 10.89 12.89 12.92
N ILE A 60 9.61 12.87 12.54
CA ILE A 60 8.41 12.69 13.38
C ILE A 60 8.20 11.20 13.62
N ILE A 61 8.30 10.34 12.61
CA ILE A 61 8.16 8.90 12.83
C ILE A 61 9.29 8.41 13.75
N ASP A 62 10.50 8.94 13.59
CA ASP A 62 11.61 8.65 14.51
C ASP A 62 11.42 9.31 15.90
N LYS A 63 10.75 10.47 16.01
CA LYS A 63 10.42 11.11 17.31
C LYS A 63 9.23 10.51 18.05
N PHE A 64 8.21 10.04 17.33
CA PHE A 64 6.89 9.72 17.86
C PHE A 64 6.55 8.22 17.81
N GLY A 65 7.37 7.42 17.14
CA GLY A 65 7.20 5.97 17.06
C GLY A 65 6.59 5.48 15.76
N ARG A 66 6.91 4.23 15.42
CA ARG A 66 6.40 3.57 14.20
C ARG A 66 4.90 3.30 14.32
N LYS A 67 4.38 3.02 15.52
CA LYS A 67 2.95 2.81 15.76
C LYS A 67 2.11 4.06 15.51
N LEU A 68 2.52 5.21 16.07
CA LEU A 68 1.78 6.47 15.89
C LEU A 68 1.76 6.89 14.42
N ALA A 69 2.87 6.69 13.72
CA ALA A 69 2.94 6.92 12.30
C ALA A 69 1.92 6.10 11.50
N ILE A 70 1.86 4.79 11.76
CA ILE A 70 0.88 3.90 11.12
C ILE A 70 -0.55 4.38 11.41
N GLN A 71 -0.84 4.85 12.62
CA GLN A 71 -2.16 5.41 12.99
C GLN A 71 -2.51 6.68 12.23
N ILE A 72 -1.61 7.65 12.19
CA ILE A 72 -1.82 8.92 11.48
C ILE A 72 -2.05 8.65 9.99
N ILE A 73 -1.24 7.78 9.40
CA ILE A 73 -1.34 7.47 7.98
C ILE A 73 -2.63 6.69 7.69
N ALA A 74 -3.02 5.74 8.55
CA ALA A 74 -4.29 5.04 8.42
C ALA A 74 -5.48 6.02 8.46
N ALA A 75 -5.46 7.01 9.37
CA ALA A 75 -6.48 8.06 9.42
C ALA A 75 -6.52 8.89 8.12
N VAL A 76 -5.36 9.26 7.56
CA VAL A 76 -5.27 9.95 6.26
C VAL A 76 -5.87 9.11 5.13
N CYS A 77 -5.58 7.80 5.09
CA CYS A 77 -6.17 6.88 4.12
C CYS A 77 -7.70 6.83 4.24
N ILE A 78 -8.24 6.74 5.45
CA ILE A 78 -9.68 6.75 5.72
C ILE A 78 -10.33 8.05 5.22
N MET A 79 -9.76 9.21 5.57
CA MET A 79 -10.27 10.51 5.13
C MET A 79 -10.22 10.65 3.61
N SER A 80 -9.11 10.26 2.98
CA SER A 80 -8.94 10.35 1.53
C SER A 80 -9.94 9.49 0.75
N ALA A 81 -10.26 8.30 1.27
CA ALA A 81 -11.24 7.40 0.69
C ALA A 81 -12.68 7.90 0.91
N ALA A 82 -12.99 8.52 2.06
CA ALA A 82 -14.27 9.19 2.29
C ALA A 82 -14.49 10.35 1.30
N ILE A 83 -13.46 11.17 1.04
CA ILE A 83 -13.49 12.24 0.03
C ILE A 83 -13.72 11.66 -1.37
N GLN A 84 -13.05 10.58 -1.74
CA GLN A 84 -13.25 9.94 -3.05
C GLN A 84 -14.67 9.38 -3.20
N ALA A 85 -15.16 8.64 -2.20
CA ALA A 85 -16.51 8.05 -2.23
C ALA A 85 -17.62 9.11 -2.21
N GLY A 86 -17.39 10.23 -1.52
CA GLY A 86 -18.29 11.38 -1.44
C GLY A 86 -18.17 12.36 -2.60
N SER A 87 -17.24 12.17 -3.53
CA SER A 87 -16.94 13.17 -4.56
C SER A 87 -18.14 13.52 -5.45
N VAL A 88 -18.34 14.82 -5.69
CA VAL A 88 -19.39 15.35 -6.59
C VAL A 88 -18.81 15.98 -7.85
N HIS A 89 -17.53 16.32 -7.82
CA HIS A 89 -16.77 16.87 -8.95
C HIS A 89 -15.49 16.07 -9.15
N ILE A 90 -15.02 16.01 -10.40
CA ILE A 90 -13.77 15.31 -10.76
C ILE A 90 -12.56 15.87 -10.00
N ALA A 91 -12.50 17.19 -9.76
CA ALA A 91 -11.43 17.81 -8.99
C ALA A 91 -11.35 17.26 -7.55
N MET A 92 -12.50 17.12 -6.87
CA MET A 92 -12.57 16.54 -5.53
C MET A 92 -12.10 15.08 -5.52
N PHE A 93 -12.48 14.31 -6.54
CA PHE A 93 -12.02 12.93 -6.70
C PHE A 93 -10.50 12.85 -6.90
N LEU A 94 -9.93 13.73 -7.73
CA LEU A 94 -8.48 13.79 -7.99
C LEU A 94 -7.68 14.21 -6.74
N VAL A 95 -8.16 15.19 -5.97
CA VAL A 95 -7.55 15.56 -4.69
C VAL A 95 -7.57 14.38 -3.72
N GLY A 96 -8.69 13.68 -3.60
CA GLY A 96 -8.78 12.47 -2.79
C GLY A 96 -7.82 11.36 -3.26
N ARG A 97 -7.63 11.21 -4.57
CA ARG A 97 -6.65 10.28 -5.16
C ARG A 97 -5.21 10.65 -4.83
N MET A 98 -4.86 11.93 -4.89
CA MET A 98 -3.54 12.41 -4.48
C MET A 98 -3.29 12.07 -3.01
N LEU A 99 -4.19 12.47 -2.11
CA LEU A 99 -4.09 12.17 -0.67
C LEU A 99 -3.97 10.67 -0.39
N ASN A 100 -4.75 9.84 -1.08
CA ASN A 100 -4.66 8.39 -0.96
C ASN A 100 -3.31 7.86 -1.46
N GLY A 101 -2.76 8.43 -2.52
CA GLY A 101 -1.42 8.11 -3.01
C GLY A 101 -0.34 8.38 -1.96
N PHE A 102 -0.39 9.55 -1.29
CA PHE A 102 0.50 9.86 -0.16
C PHE A 102 0.36 8.83 0.97
N GLY A 103 -0.87 8.55 1.41
CA GLY A 103 -1.12 7.62 2.50
C GLY A 103 -0.66 6.19 2.21
N VAL A 104 -0.99 5.66 1.02
CA VAL A 104 -0.59 4.32 0.59
C VAL A 104 0.92 4.21 0.42
N GLY A 105 1.58 5.25 -0.12
CA GLY A 105 3.05 5.28 -0.25
C GLY A 105 3.73 5.15 1.10
N MET A 106 3.29 5.94 2.10
CA MET A 106 3.86 5.87 3.44
C MET A 106 3.58 4.54 4.15
N ILE A 107 2.39 3.94 3.97
CA ILE A 107 2.07 2.60 4.49
C ILE A 107 3.00 1.54 3.89
N ASN A 108 3.21 1.58 2.57
CA ASN A 108 3.99 0.57 1.86
C ASN A 108 5.48 0.59 2.26
N CYS A 109 6.00 1.71 2.73
CA CYS A 109 7.34 1.80 3.31
C CYS A 109 7.33 1.50 4.83
N GLY A 110 6.38 2.05 5.58
CA GLY A 110 6.36 1.98 7.04
C GLY A 110 6.03 0.58 7.59
N ILE A 111 5.07 -0.12 6.98
CA ILE A 111 4.67 -1.46 7.43
C ILE A 111 5.81 -2.48 7.32
N PRO A 112 6.49 -2.67 6.17
CA PRO A 112 7.56 -3.67 6.08
C PRO A 112 8.75 -3.32 6.99
N THR A 113 9.03 -2.03 7.21
CA THR A 113 10.03 -1.60 8.20
C THR A 113 9.64 -2.05 9.60
N TYR A 114 8.43 -1.73 10.07
CA TYR A 114 7.94 -2.17 11.38
C TYR A 114 7.96 -3.69 11.52
N ILE A 115 7.46 -4.42 10.52
CA ILE A 115 7.46 -5.89 10.49
C ILE A 115 8.90 -6.42 10.58
N SER A 116 9.85 -5.82 9.87
CA SER A 116 11.25 -6.25 9.89
C SER A 116 11.93 -6.06 11.25
N GLU A 117 11.48 -5.07 12.02
CA GLU A 117 12.00 -4.73 13.36
C GLU A 117 11.44 -5.65 14.45
N ILE A 118 10.21 -6.14 14.30
CA ILE A 118 9.63 -7.12 15.24
C ILE A 118 9.94 -8.58 14.86
N ALA A 119 10.28 -8.84 13.59
CA ALA A 119 10.43 -10.21 13.11
C ALA A 119 11.73 -10.88 13.63
N PRO A 120 11.65 -12.16 14.06
CA PRO A 120 12.83 -12.96 14.39
C PRO A 120 13.80 -13.04 13.21
N ALA A 121 15.11 -12.91 13.49
CA ALA A 121 16.13 -12.84 12.44
C ALA A 121 16.08 -14.03 11.45
N ALA A 122 15.80 -15.25 11.95
CA ALA A 122 15.74 -16.46 11.13
C ALA A 122 14.55 -16.52 10.16
N GLN A 123 13.44 -15.85 10.49
CA GLN A 123 12.19 -15.90 9.70
C GLN A 123 11.80 -14.53 9.12
N ARG A 124 12.63 -13.50 9.29
CA ARG A 124 12.35 -12.12 8.84
C ARG A 124 11.93 -12.05 7.38
N GLY A 125 12.58 -12.81 6.50
CA GLY A 125 12.22 -12.86 5.09
C GLY A 125 10.79 -13.37 4.84
N LEU A 126 10.33 -14.37 5.59
CA LEU A 126 8.97 -14.90 5.48
C LEU A 126 7.94 -13.90 6.03
N VAL A 127 8.21 -13.32 7.20
CA VAL A 127 7.27 -12.37 7.84
C VAL A 127 7.15 -11.09 7.01
N VAL A 128 8.27 -10.52 6.55
CA VAL A 128 8.25 -9.36 5.65
C VAL A 128 7.65 -9.73 4.29
N GLY A 129 7.92 -10.94 3.78
CA GLY A 129 7.34 -11.45 2.53
C GLY A 129 5.81 -11.58 2.57
N SER A 130 5.23 -11.86 3.75
CA SER A 130 3.77 -11.93 3.94
C SER A 130 3.07 -10.61 3.57
N HIS A 131 3.74 -9.46 3.74
CA HIS A 131 3.24 -8.15 3.32
C HIS A 131 3.00 -8.11 1.80
N GLY A 132 3.97 -8.58 1.01
CA GLY A 132 3.84 -8.65 -0.45
C GLY A 132 2.74 -9.60 -0.89
N PHE A 133 2.60 -10.75 -0.22
CA PHE A 133 1.49 -11.68 -0.47
C PHE A 133 0.12 -11.01 -0.24
N ILE A 134 -0.06 -10.33 0.90
CA ILE A 134 -1.30 -9.62 1.23
C ILE A 134 -1.62 -8.54 0.17
N ILE A 135 -0.62 -7.80 -0.31
CA ILE A 135 -0.80 -6.82 -1.39
C ILE A 135 -1.33 -7.50 -2.65
N CYS A 136 -0.70 -8.58 -3.11
CA CYS A 136 -1.15 -9.30 -4.30
C CYS A 136 -2.57 -9.87 -4.14
N SER A 137 -2.87 -10.47 -2.98
CA SER A 137 -4.22 -10.95 -2.66
C SER A 137 -5.25 -9.81 -2.67
N SER A 138 -4.88 -8.62 -2.19
CA SER A 138 -5.75 -7.44 -2.19
C SER A 138 -6.09 -6.96 -3.61
N TYR A 139 -5.14 -7.02 -4.55
CA TYR A 139 -5.41 -6.71 -5.96
C TYR A 139 -6.42 -7.69 -6.57
N ALA A 140 -6.27 -8.98 -6.28
CA ALA A 140 -7.23 -9.98 -6.73
C ALA A 140 -8.63 -9.74 -6.12
N MET A 141 -8.71 -9.47 -4.81
CA MET A 141 -9.97 -9.15 -4.13
C MET A 141 -10.64 -7.90 -4.69
N ALA A 142 -9.88 -6.84 -4.99
CA ALA A 142 -10.39 -5.62 -5.61
C ALA A 142 -10.97 -5.91 -7.01
N GLY A 143 -10.32 -6.78 -7.80
CA GLY A 143 -10.83 -7.24 -9.08
C GLY A 143 -12.17 -7.97 -8.96
N TRP A 144 -12.29 -8.90 -8.01
CA TRP A 144 -13.53 -9.61 -7.74
C TRP A 144 -14.65 -8.70 -7.21
N ALA A 145 -14.33 -7.76 -6.33
CA ALA A 145 -15.28 -6.77 -5.85
C ALA A 145 -15.78 -5.87 -7.00
N GLY A 146 -14.89 -5.46 -7.89
CA GLY A 146 -15.24 -4.73 -9.12
C GLY A 146 -16.18 -5.53 -10.03
N PHE A 147 -15.88 -6.82 -10.25
CA PHE A 147 -16.74 -7.71 -11.01
C PHE A 147 -18.14 -7.88 -10.37
N GLY A 148 -18.21 -8.07 -9.05
CA GLY A 148 -19.49 -8.20 -8.34
C GLY A 148 -20.36 -6.95 -8.42
N ILE A 149 -19.73 -5.76 -8.44
CA ILE A 149 -20.44 -4.49 -8.53
C ILE A 149 -20.74 -4.10 -10.00
N TYR A 150 -20.05 -4.69 -10.99
CA TYR A 150 -20.25 -4.41 -12.41
C TYR A 150 -21.72 -4.55 -12.86
N TYR A 151 -22.44 -5.53 -12.32
CA TYR A 151 -23.83 -5.80 -12.68
C TYR A 151 -24.86 -4.93 -11.94
N LYS A 152 -24.44 -3.94 -11.14
CA LYS A 152 -25.36 -3.01 -10.48
C LYS A 152 -25.83 -1.92 -11.45
N ASN A 153 -27.14 -1.82 -11.62
CA ASN A 153 -27.78 -0.85 -12.52
C ASN A 153 -27.78 0.60 -12.03
N ASN A 154 -27.37 0.88 -10.78
CA ASN A 154 -27.36 2.24 -10.24
C ASN A 154 -25.97 2.89 -10.42
N PRO A 155 -25.81 3.84 -11.36
CA PRO A 155 -24.51 4.44 -11.69
C PRO A 155 -23.91 5.26 -10.54
N ASN A 156 -24.74 5.76 -9.62
CA ASN A 156 -24.25 6.52 -8.46
C ASN A 156 -23.65 5.59 -7.39
N ILE A 157 -24.18 4.38 -7.23
CA ILE A 157 -23.72 3.45 -6.19
C ILE A 157 -22.55 2.61 -6.68
N GLN A 158 -22.52 2.29 -7.98
CA GLN A 158 -21.60 1.32 -8.57
C GLN A 158 -20.12 1.62 -8.26
N TRP A 159 -19.62 2.80 -8.65
CA TRP A 159 -18.21 3.14 -8.40
C TRP A 159 -17.97 3.61 -6.96
N ARG A 160 -18.95 4.30 -6.34
CA ARG A 160 -18.82 4.81 -4.96
C ARG A 160 -18.68 3.69 -3.94
N LEU A 161 -19.42 2.59 -4.13
CA LEU A 161 -19.34 1.43 -3.24
C LEU A 161 -17.95 0.78 -3.32
N LEU A 162 -17.40 0.64 -4.52
CA LEU A 162 -16.07 0.05 -4.70
C LEU A 162 -14.98 0.91 -4.06
N VAL A 163 -15.08 2.24 -4.19
CA VAL A 163 -14.19 3.18 -3.52
C VAL A 163 -14.40 3.15 -2.00
N ALA A 164 -15.64 3.06 -1.51
CA ALA A 164 -15.92 2.98 -0.08
C ALA A 164 -15.33 1.70 0.55
N LEU A 165 -15.35 0.57 -0.16
CA LEU A 165 -14.76 -0.69 0.31
C LEU A 165 -13.25 -0.58 0.58
N GLN A 166 -12.54 0.35 -0.07
CA GLN A 166 -11.12 0.56 0.18
C GLN A 166 -10.82 1.07 1.60
N THR A 167 -11.82 1.63 2.31
CA THR A 167 -11.66 2.10 3.71
C THR A 167 -11.56 0.97 4.73
N VAL A 168 -12.03 -0.24 4.38
CA VAL A 168 -12.15 -1.35 5.34
C VAL A 168 -10.80 -1.72 5.94
N ALA A 169 -9.77 -1.93 5.11
CA ALA A 169 -8.44 -2.30 5.61
C ALA A 169 -7.78 -1.19 6.46
N PRO A 170 -7.76 0.10 6.04
CA PRO A 170 -7.30 1.20 6.89
C PRO A 170 -8.04 1.33 8.22
N ILE A 171 -9.37 1.11 8.27
CA ILE A 171 -10.16 1.14 9.50
C ILE A 171 -9.74 0.00 10.43
N LEU A 172 -9.62 -1.22 9.90
CA LEU A 172 -9.15 -2.38 10.68
C LEU A 172 -7.75 -2.15 11.22
N LEU A 173 -6.86 -1.57 10.41
CA LEU A 173 -5.51 -1.20 10.84
C LEU A 173 -5.55 -0.15 11.96
N PHE A 174 -6.37 0.90 11.83
CA PHE A 174 -6.48 1.97 12.82
C PHE A 174 -7.05 1.49 14.17
N ILE A 175 -8.05 0.61 14.12
CA ILE A 175 -8.68 0.02 15.32
C ILE A 175 -7.77 -1.05 15.94
N GLY A 176 -7.03 -1.80 15.12
CA GLY A 176 -6.14 -2.87 15.58
C GLY A 176 -4.76 -2.36 16.05
N SER A 177 -4.31 -1.19 15.58
CA SER A 177 -2.99 -0.68 15.91
C SER A 177 -2.74 -0.41 17.41
N PRO A 178 -3.72 -0.09 18.27
CA PRO A 178 -3.49 0.02 19.70
C PRO A 178 -3.04 -1.30 20.35
N LEU A 179 -3.42 -2.46 19.77
CA LEU A 179 -3.11 -3.79 20.30
C LEU A 179 -1.68 -4.24 20.00
N ILE A 180 -1.03 -3.67 18.98
CA ILE A 180 0.35 -4.02 18.63
C ILE A 180 1.35 -3.24 19.51
N PRO A 181 2.48 -3.85 19.90
CA PRO A 181 3.55 -3.15 20.61
C PRO A 181 4.20 -2.08 19.72
N GLU A 182 4.96 -1.18 20.33
CA GLU A 182 5.83 -0.29 19.56
C GLU A 182 7.06 -1.05 19.07
N SER A 183 7.72 -0.55 18.01
CA SER A 183 8.92 -1.17 17.47
C SER A 183 10.01 -1.34 18.55
N PRO A 184 10.55 -2.57 18.76
CA PRO A 184 11.65 -2.84 19.67
C PRO A 184 12.86 -1.95 19.42
N ARG A 185 13.17 -1.69 18.15
CA ARG A 185 14.29 -0.85 17.74
C ARG A 185 14.07 0.60 18.15
N TRP A 186 12.89 1.14 17.88
CA TRP A 186 12.53 2.50 18.27
C TRP A 186 12.54 2.69 19.80
N LEU A 187 12.09 1.67 20.55
CA LEU A 187 12.13 1.69 22.02
C LEU A 187 13.58 1.74 22.54
N ILE A 188 14.50 0.97 21.96
CA ILE A 188 15.92 0.99 22.33
C ILE A 188 16.57 2.34 21.98
N GLU A 189 16.31 2.87 20.79
CA GLU A 189 16.84 4.17 20.33
C GLU A 189 16.35 5.36 21.20
N ASN A 190 15.18 5.24 21.85
CA ASN A 190 14.62 6.24 22.77
C ASN A 190 14.88 5.94 24.25
N GLY A 191 15.89 5.13 24.59
CA GLY A 191 16.32 4.90 25.97
C GLY A 191 15.44 3.93 26.78
N ARG A 192 14.45 3.27 26.15
CA ARG A 192 13.55 2.27 26.77
C ARG A 192 14.00 0.84 26.44
N ALA A 193 15.28 0.55 26.63
CA ALA A 193 15.89 -0.71 26.21
C ALA A 193 15.27 -1.95 26.89
N GLN A 194 14.86 -1.85 28.17
CA GLN A 194 14.20 -2.96 28.87
C GLN A 194 12.86 -3.35 28.21
N GLU A 195 12.08 -2.37 27.78
CA GLU A 195 10.82 -2.62 27.08
C GLU A 195 11.03 -3.13 25.66
N GLY A 196 12.02 -2.58 24.94
CA GLY A 196 12.38 -3.04 23.60
C GLY A 196 12.89 -4.49 23.58
N MET A 197 13.66 -4.91 24.58
CA MET A 197 14.13 -6.30 24.72
C MET A 197 13.01 -7.27 25.10
N ALA A 198 11.98 -6.81 25.81
CA ALA A 198 10.83 -7.63 26.23
C ALA A 198 9.71 -7.70 25.17
N ALA A 199 9.60 -6.71 24.29
CA ALA A 199 8.54 -6.60 23.29
C ALA A 199 8.42 -7.80 22.32
N PRO A 200 9.50 -8.45 21.85
CA PRO A 200 9.41 -9.63 20.98
C PRO A 200 8.93 -10.92 21.69
N TYR A 201 8.88 -10.94 23.03
CA TYR A 201 8.63 -12.14 23.84
C TYR A 201 7.29 -12.11 24.61
N ARG A 202 6.41 -11.15 24.31
CA ARG A 202 5.04 -11.05 24.84
C ARG A 202 4.04 -11.66 23.87
#